data_AF-A0A2D7NE65-F1
#
_entry.id   AF-A0A2D7NE65-F1
#
_cell.length_a   1.000
_cell.length_b   1.000
_cell.length_c   1.000
_cell.angle_alpha   90.00
_cell.angle_beta   90.00
_cell.angle_gamma   90.00
#
_symmetry.space_group_name_H-M   'P 1'
#
loop_
_entity.id
_entity.type
_entity.pdbx_description
1 polymer ?
#
loop_
_entity_poly.entity_id
_entity_poly.type
_entity_poly.pdbx_seq_one_letter_code
_entity_poly.pdbx_strand_id
1 'polypeptide(L)' 'MIIKKKNLILNNLIEKDFYFVNSFHFNVKDKNLILANTKYGNYFCSIVKKENIYGVQFHPEKSQNNGKQIIKNFLNTT' A
#
# COMPACT_ATOMS: atom_id res chain seq x y z
N MET A 1 -2.18 -6.45 -6.02
CA MET A 1 -2.85 -5.58 -5.01
C MET A 1 -4.20 -5.06 -5.52
N ILE A 2 -5.23 -4.93 -4.66
CA ILE A 2 -6.58 -4.42 -4.96
C ILE A 2 -6.80 -3.07 -4.26
N ILE A 3 -7.02 -2.02 -5.04
CA ILE A 3 -7.25 -0.66 -4.54
C ILE A 3 -8.71 -0.54 -4.08
N LYS A 4 -8.91 -0.06 -2.86
CA LYS A 4 -10.23 0.20 -2.26
C LYS A 4 -10.65 1.66 -2.34
N LYS A 5 -9.68 2.58 -2.28
CA LYS A 5 -9.92 4.03 -2.37
C LYS A 5 -8.88 4.68 -3.27
N LYS A 6 -9.31 5.62 -4.12
CA LYS A 6 -8.39 6.45 -4.91
C LYS A 6 -7.53 7.29 -3.96
N ASN A 7 -6.23 7.36 -4.20
CA ASN A 7 -5.32 8.18 -3.42
C ASN A 7 -4.07 8.54 -4.25
N LEU A 8 -3.50 9.72 -3.99
CA LEU A 8 -2.31 10.21 -4.68
C LEU A 8 -1.12 9.23 -4.60
N ILE A 9 -0.96 8.54 -3.46
CA ILE A 9 0.14 7.58 -3.29
C ILE A 9 0.09 6.43 -4.34
N LEU A 10 -1.08 6.18 -4.94
CA LEU A 10 -1.31 5.09 -5.89
C LEU A 10 -1.30 5.53 -7.35
N ASN A 11 -1.02 6.80 -7.65
CA ASN A 11 -1.03 7.31 -9.01
C ASN A 11 0.11 6.72 -9.84
N ASN A 12 -0.17 6.49 -11.13
CA ASN A 12 0.81 6.04 -12.13
C ASN A 12 1.50 4.71 -11.80
N LEU A 13 0.84 3.84 -11.03
CA LEU A 13 1.29 2.46 -10.85
C LEU A 13 0.96 1.66 -12.11
N ILE A 14 2.01 1.23 -12.82
CA ILE A 14 1.92 0.44 -14.06
C ILE A 14 1.55 -1.00 -13.71
N GLU A 15 2.21 -1.56 -12.70
CA GLU A 15 1.96 -2.89 -12.15
C GLU A 15 1.62 -2.79 -10.65
N LYS A 16 1.02 -3.86 -10.11
CA LYS A 16 0.51 -3.89 -8.73
C LYS A 16 1.19 -4.95 -7.86
N ASP A 17 2.40 -5.31 -8.26
CA ASP A 17 3.27 -6.27 -7.58
C ASP A 17 4.30 -5.53 -6.73
N PHE A 18 4.41 -6.01 -5.49
CA PHE A 18 5.24 -5.44 -4.44
C PHE A 18 5.86 -6.57 -3.63
N TYR A 19 7.02 -6.31 -3.03
CA TYR A 19 7.75 -7.30 -2.26
C TYR A 19 7.26 -7.36 -0.80
N PHE A 20 6.74 -8.52 -0.38
CA PHE A 20 6.30 -8.80 0.99
C PHE A 20 7.18 -9.89 1.61
N VAL A 21 7.50 -9.78 2.91
CA VAL A 21 8.27 -10.78 3.65
C VAL A 21 7.85 -10.80 5.13
N ASN A 22 6.57 -11.03 5.39
CA ASN A 22 5.98 -10.90 6.72
C ASN A 22 5.10 -12.09 7.05
N SER A 23 5.21 -12.63 8.27
CA SER A 23 4.33 -13.69 8.79
C SER A 23 3.02 -13.15 9.38
N PHE A 24 3.01 -11.88 9.80
CA PHE A 24 1.86 -11.21 10.38
C PHE A 24 1.41 -10.05 9.50
N HIS A 25 0.13 -9.70 9.58
CA HIS A 25 -0.43 -8.55 8.90
C HIS A 25 -1.29 -7.72 9.84
N PHE A 26 -1.45 -6.44 9.53
CA PHE A 26 -2.27 -5.55 10.34
C PHE A 26 -3.76 -5.88 10.22
N ASN A 27 -4.41 -6.21 11.34
CA ASN A 27 -5.87 -6.36 11.41
C ASN A 27 -6.53 -5.01 11.74
N VAL A 28 -6.84 -4.25 10.70
CA VAL A 28 -7.41 -2.90 10.83
C VAL A 28 -8.82 -2.97 11.42
N LYS A 29 -9.06 -2.28 12.54
CA LYS A 29 -10.40 -2.16 13.16
C LYS A 29 -11.35 -1.34 12.28
N ASP A 30 -10.95 -0.14 11.90
CA ASP A 30 -11.72 0.71 10.98
C ASP A 30 -11.32 0.44 9.51
N LYS A 31 -12.18 -0.29 8.80
CA LYS A 31 -11.93 -0.65 7.39
C LYS A 31 -11.94 0.56 6.45
N ASN A 32 -12.43 1.73 6.89
CA ASN A 32 -12.36 2.96 6.09
C ASN A 32 -10.93 3.49 5.94
N LEU A 33 -10.01 3.09 6.81
CA LEU A 33 -8.61 3.51 6.71
C LEU A 33 -7.83 2.71 5.64
N ILE A 34 -8.41 1.64 5.10
CA ILE A 34 -7.76 0.78 4.11
C ILE A 34 -7.79 1.47 2.74
N LEU A 35 -6.62 1.74 2.17
CA LEU A 35 -6.47 2.18 0.79
C LEU A 35 -6.37 1.02 -0.19
N ALA A 36 -5.69 -0.07 0.20
CA ALA A 36 -5.54 -1.25 -0.63
C ALA A 36 -5.42 -2.53 0.18
N ASN A 37 -5.89 -3.63 -0.41
CA ASN A 37 -5.74 -4.98 0.09
C ASN A 37 -4.85 -5.81 -0.84
N THR A 38 -4.21 -6.84 -0.30
CA THR A 38 -3.52 -7.87 -1.09
C THR A 38 -4.08 -9.24 -0.72
N LYS A 39 -4.11 -10.16 -1.68
CA LYS A 39 -4.54 -11.55 -1.47
C LYS A 39 -3.31 -12.43 -1.31
N TYR A 40 -3.19 -13.11 -0.18
CA TYR A 40 -2.22 -14.18 0.07
C TYR A 40 -2.89 -15.18 1.01
N GLY A 41 -3.47 -16.23 0.43
CA GLY A 41 -4.54 -17.00 1.10
C GLY A 41 -5.77 -16.12 1.29
N ASN A 42 -5.80 -15.40 2.42
CA ASN A 42 -6.83 -14.42 2.76
C ASN A 42 -6.50 -13.01 2.25
N TYR A 43 -7.48 -12.11 2.30
CA TYR A 43 -7.26 -10.69 2.07
C TYR A 43 -6.75 -10.00 3.33
N PHE A 44 -5.69 -9.21 3.18
CA PHE A 44 -5.15 -8.37 4.25
C PHE A 44 -4.93 -6.94 3.77
N CYS A 45 -4.85 -6.00 4.72
CA CYS A 45 -4.55 -4.60 4.44
C CYS A 45 -3.08 -4.46 4.02
N SER A 46 -2.84 -4.08 2.78
CA SER A 46 -1.48 -3.82 2.27
C SER A 46 -1.10 -2.34 2.32
N ILE A 47 -2.09 -1.44 2.31
CA ILE A 47 -1.90 0.00 2.46
C ILE A 47 -3.00 0.60 3.33
N VAL A 48 -2.61 1.32 4.39
CA VAL A 48 -3.49 2.06 5.29
C VAL A 48 -3.18 3.55 5.21
N LYS A 49 -4.20 4.39 5.39
CA LYS A 49 -4.05 5.84 5.55
C LYS A 49 -4.99 6.35 6.62
N LYS A 50 -4.46 7.20 7.51
CA LYS A 50 -5.24 8.05 8.40
C LYS A 50 -4.67 9.46 8.31
N GLU A 51 -5.48 10.41 7.84
CA GLU A 51 -5.05 11.81 7.67
C GLU A 51 -3.75 11.89 6.85
N ASN A 52 -2.67 12.45 7.39
CA ASN A 52 -1.34 12.56 6.78
C ASN A 52 -0.44 11.33 6.99
N ILE A 53 -0.91 10.32 7.72
CA ILE A 53 -0.14 9.12 8.03
C ILE A 53 -0.44 8.03 7.00
N TYR A 54 0.62 7.45 6.44
CA TYR A 54 0.59 6.33 5.52
C TYR A 54 1.34 5.14 6.10
N GLY A 55 0.80 3.94 5.90
CA GLY A 55 1.48 2.69 6.23
C GLY A 55 1.36 1.71 5.07
N VAL A 56 2.48 1.06 4.74
CA VAL A 56 2.55 0.00 3.72
C VAL A 56 3.09 -1.27 4.38
N GLN A 57 2.52 -2.42 4.02
CA GLN A 57 2.97 -3.72 4.54
C GLN A 57 4.12 -4.31 3.70
N PHE A 58 4.22 -3.92 2.43
CA PHE A 58 5.34 -4.29 1.55
C PHE A 58 6.54 -3.36 1.74
N HIS A 59 7.67 -3.78 1.17
CA HIS A 59 8.92 -3.01 1.14
C HIS A 59 9.01 -2.19 -0.17
N PRO A 60 8.63 -0.90 -0.18
CA PRO A 60 8.70 -0.10 -1.40
C PRO A 60 10.13 0.01 -1.95
N GLU A 61 11.15 0.01 -1.09
CA GLU A 61 12.56 0.03 -1.48
C GLU A 61 13.01 -1.25 -2.21
N LYS A 62 12.31 -2.37 -2.00
CA LYS A 62 12.58 -3.68 -2.65
C LYS A 62 11.61 -4.00 -3.79
N SER A 63 10.68 -3.09 -4.11
CA SER A 63 9.59 -3.33 -5.08
C SER A 63 9.86 -2.71 -6.46
N GLN A 64 11.13 -2.58 -6.84
CA GLN A 64 11.58 -2.09 -8.15
C GLN A 64 10.91 -0.76 -8.57
N ASN A 65 10.47 -0.63 -9.82
CA ASN A 65 9.91 0.60 -10.37
C ASN A 65 8.59 1.02 -9.67
N ASN A 66 7.73 0.07 -9.33
CA ASN A 66 6.48 0.37 -8.59
C ASN A 66 6.79 0.93 -7.20
N GLY A 67 7.76 0.34 -6.51
CA GLY A 67 8.23 0.79 -5.21
C GLY A 67 8.80 2.20 -5.22
N LYS A 68 9.66 2.50 -6.21
CA LYS A 68 10.16 3.87 -6.46
C LYS A 68 9.02 4.85 -6.70
N GLN A 69 8.01 4.45 -7.47
CA GLN A 69 6.84 5.30 -7.74
C GLN A 69 6.01 5.57 -6.47
N ILE A 70 5.80 4.58 -5.60
CA ILE A 70 5.14 4.78 -4.29
C ILE A 70 5.89 5.83 -3.46
N ILE A 71 7.22 5.71 -3.35
CA ILE A 71 8.04 6.66 -2.57
C ILE A 71 7.96 8.05 -3.19
N LYS A 72 8.08 8.17 -4.52
CA LYS A 72 7.93 9.44 -5.23
C LYS A 72 6.56 10.06 -4.98
N ASN A 73 5.49 9.27 -5.05
CA ASN A 73 4.14 9.77 -4.79
C ASN A 73 3.99 10.24 -3.35
N PHE A 74 4.51 9.48 -2.37
CA PHE A 74 4.48 9.85 -0.96
C PHE A 74 5.16 11.20 -0.70
N LEU A 75 6.33 11.44 -1.30
CA LEU A 75 7.03 12.73 -1.17
C LEU A 75 6.23 13.91 -1.75
N ASN A 76 5.30 13.64 -2.69
CA ASN A 76 4.41 14.63 -3.29
C ASN A 76 3.01 14.66 -2.64
N THR A 77 2.79 14.02 -1.48
CA THR A 77 1.49 14.06 -0.77
C THR A 77 1.28 15.30 0.10
N THR A 78 2.27 16.16 0.17
CA THR A 78 2.23 17.49 0.81
C THR A 78 1.76 18.54 -0.20
#